data_AF-A0A419JJQ2-F1
#
_entry.id   AF-A0A419JJQ2-F1
#
_cell.length_a   1.000
_cell.length_b   1.000
_cell.length_c   1.000
_cell.angle_alpha   90.00
_cell.angle_beta   90.00
_cell.angle_gamma   90.00
#
_symmetry.space_group_name_H-M   'P 1'
#
loop_
_entity.id
_entity.type
_entity.pdbx_description
1 polymer ?
#
loop_
_entity_poly.entity_id
_entity_poly.type
_entity_poly.pdbx_seq_one_letter_code
_entity_poly.pdbx_strand_id
1 'polypeptide(L)' 'MVMKRQKQNIHIYPTYRCNMDCLFCISGGKKRAERMKDLTVTEVIKCLEEAGVGKGSTVIYSGGEPTIYKEIFYTIKRL' A
#
# COMPACT_ATOMS: atom_id res chain seq x y z
N MET A 1 22.35 -23.45 1.20
CA MET A 1 22.05 -22.50 2.29
C MET A 1 20.66 -21.94 2.03
N VAL A 2 19.62 -22.42 2.71
CA VAL A 2 18.25 -21.94 2.49
C VAL A 2 18.06 -20.68 3.33
N MET A 3 18.00 -19.51 2.69
CA MET A 3 17.65 -18.25 3.35
C MET A 3 16.26 -18.41 3.98
N LYS A 4 16.18 -18.40 5.32
CA LYS A 4 14.89 -18.34 6.03
C LYS A 4 14.21 -17.03 5.60
N ARG A 5 13.09 -17.13 4.88
CA ARG A 5 12.25 -15.96 4.57
C ARG A 5 11.70 -15.41 5.88
N GLN A 6 12.19 -14.25 6.31
CA GLN A 6 11.61 -13.52 7.44
C GLN A 6 10.18 -13.10 7.07
N LYS A 7 9.26 -13.19 8.04
CA LYS A 7 7.93 -12.59 7.89
C LYS A 7 8.10 -11.08 7.78
N GLN A 8 7.64 -10.49 6.69
CA GLN A 8 7.71 -9.05 6.47
C GLN A 8 6.33 -8.42 6.62
N ASN A 9 6.27 -7.23 7.21
CA ASN A 9 5.07 -6.40 7.21
C ASN A 9 5.30 -5.27 6.20
N ILE A 10 4.54 -5.28 5.11
CA ILE A 10 4.70 -4.35 4.00
C ILE A 10 3.51 -3.41 3.99
N HIS A 11 3.76 -2.14 4.25
CA HIS A 11 2.74 -1.10 4.22
C HIS A 11 2.73 -0.46 2.83
N ILE A 12 1.57 -0.54 2.17
CA ILE A 12 1.33 0.07 0.87
C ILE A 12 0.35 1.22 1.07
N TYR A 13 0.75 2.41 0.63
CA TYR A 13 -0.07 3.61 0.67
C TYR A 13 -0.53 3.96 -0.76
N PRO A 14 -1.55 3.27 -1.31
CA PRO A 14 -1.88 3.37 -2.73
C PRO A 14 -2.40 4.75 -3.13
N THR A 15 -2.95 5.49 -2.17
CA THR A 15 -3.40 6.86 -2.36
C THR A 15 -3.45 7.59 -1.03
N TYR A 16 -3.30 8.91 -1.07
CA TYR A 16 -3.60 9.81 0.04
C TYR A 16 -4.96 10.51 -0.13
N ARG A 17 -5.73 10.15 -1.17
CA ARG A 17 -7.12 10.64 -1.31
C ARG A 17 -7.98 9.95 -0.25
N CYS A 18 -8.78 10.73 0.45
CA CYS A 18 -9.74 10.27 1.44
C CYS A 18 -11.08 10.99 1.19
N ASN A 19 -12.19 10.30 1.40
CA ASN A 19 -13.54 10.87 1.35
C ASN A 19 -14.04 11.33 2.74
N MET A 20 -13.16 11.29 3.75
CA MET A 20 -13.43 11.75 5.11
C MET A 20 -12.50 12.90 5.49
N ASP A 21 -12.97 13.78 6.38
CA ASP A 21 -12.23 14.92 6.91
C ASP A 21 -12.16 14.83 8.45
N CYS A 22 -11.39 13.86 8.93
CA CYS A 22 -11.38 13.50 10.35
C CYS A 22 -10.57 14.51 11.18
N LEU A 23 -11.17 15.06 12.25
CA LEU A 23 -10.56 16.02 13.17
C LEU A 23 -9.24 15.57 13.80
N PHE A 24 -9.03 14.25 13.94
CA PHE A 24 -7.87 13.64 14.57
C PHE A 24 -6.88 13.02 13.57
N CYS A 25 -7.16 13.10 12.27
CA CYS A 25 -6.32 12.44 11.27
C CYS A 25 -5.05 13.23 11.01
N ILE A 26 -3.91 12.59 11.28
CA ILE A 26 -2.58 13.17 11.02
C ILE A 26 -2.36 13.52 9.54
N SER A 27 -3.10 12.86 8.63
CA SER A 27 -3.08 13.09 7.18
C SER A 27 -4.18 14.05 6.68
N GLY A 28 -5.13 14.45 7.55
CA GLY A 28 -6.28 15.30 7.20
C GLY A 28 -6.03 16.81 7.24
N GLY A 29 -4.88 17.25 7.75
CA GLY A 29 -4.54 18.68 7.83
C GLY A 29 -4.08 19.29 6.49
N LYS A 30 -4.01 20.63 6.43
CA LYS A 30 -3.43 21.42 5.31
C LYS A 30 -1.99 21.02 4.91
N LYS A 31 -1.33 20.18 5.71
CA LYS A 31 -0.05 19.55 5.39
C LYS A 31 -0.31 18.30 4.55
N ARG A 32 -0.62 18.49 3.27
CA ARG A 32 -0.51 17.39 2.30
C ARG A 32 0.98 17.08 2.15
N ALA A 33 1.46 16.04 2.83
CA ALA A 33 2.78 15.49 2.54
C ALA A 33 2.88 15.24 1.03
N GLU A 34 4.03 15.55 0.43
CA GLU A 34 4.23 15.34 -1.01
C GLU A 34 3.89 13.89 -1.37
N ARG A 35 2.95 13.73 -2.29
CA ARG A 35 2.44 12.42 -2.71
C ARG A 35 3.44 11.77 -3.66
N MET A 36 3.81 10.51 -3.40
CA MET A 36 4.44 9.66 -4.41
C MET A 36 3.55 9.60 -5.65
N LYS A 37 4.13 9.77 -6.84
CA LYS A 37 3.39 9.72 -8.10
C LYS A 37 2.67 8.36 -8.26
N ASP A 38 1.46 8.41 -8.83
CA ASP A 38 0.50 7.29 -8.93
C ASP A 38 1.04 6.03 -9.63
N LEU A 39 2.11 6.16 -10.42
CA LEU A 39 2.71 5.06 -11.17
C LEU A 39 3.34 3.95 -10.30
N THR A 40 3.57 4.17 -9.02
CA THR A 40 4.42 3.27 -8.21
C THR A 40 3.71 2.06 -7.62
N VAL A 41 2.38 2.03 -7.51
CA VAL A 41 1.70 0.97 -6.74
C VAL A 41 1.66 -0.35 -7.49
N THR A 42 1.14 -0.38 -8.72
CA THR A 42 1.05 -1.63 -9.52
C THR A 42 2.43 -2.20 -9.84
N GLU A 43 3.42 -1.34 -10.06
CA GLU A 43 4.82 -1.72 -10.24
C GLU A 43 5.40 -2.35 -8.98
N VAL A 44 5.18 -1.75 -7.81
CA VAL A 44 5.59 -2.33 -6.52
C VAL A 44 4.92 -3.68 -6.30
N ILE A 45 3.61 -3.81 -6.58
CA ILE A 45 2.90 -5.10 -6.44
C ILE A 45 3.51 -6.17 -7.33
N LYS A 46 3.84 -5.83 -8.59
CA LYS A 46 4.53 -6.75 -9.50
C LYS A 46 5.90 -7.17 -8.94
N CYS A 47 6.69 -6.24 -8.41
CA CYS A 47 7.97 -6.56 -7.77
C CYS A 47 7.80 -7.47 -6.55
N LEU A 48 6.77 -7.25 -5.73
CA LEU A 48 6.47 -8.08 -4.55
C LEU A 48 6.02 -9.49 -4.94
N GLU A 49 5.23 -9.62 -6.00
CA GLU A 49 4.82 -10.89 -6.58
C GLU A 49 6.04 -11.67 -7.12
N GLU A 50 6.90 -11.01 -7.92
CA GLU A 50 8.14 -11.60 -8.46
C GLU A 50 9.12 -12.00 -7.35
N ALA A 51 9.18 -11.24 -6.25
CA ALA A 51 9.94 -11.59 -5.05
C ALA A 51 9.30 -12.74 -4.23
N GLY A 52 8.07 -13.15 -4.57
CA GLY A 52 7.35 -14.24 -3.92
C GLY A 52 6.91 -13.90 -2.49
N VAL A 53 6.56 -12.65 -2.24
CA VAL A 53 6.27 -12.09 -0.91
C VAL A 53 5.00 -12.66 -0.26
N GLY A 54 4.07 -13.24 -1.01
CA GLY A 54 2.78 -13.75 -0.47
C GLY A 54 2.89 -14.92 0.52
N LYS A 55 3.94 -15.74 0.48
CA LYS A 55 4.10 -16.87 1.42
C LYS A 55 4.78 -16.43 2.72
N GLY A 56 3.98 -15.93 3.66
CA GLY A 56 4.39 -15.65 5.04
C GLY A 56 4.60 -14.17 5.40
N SER A 57 4.33 -13.25 4.49
CA SER A 57 4.35 -11.80 4.75
C SER A 57 2.93 -11.26 4.94
N THR A 58 2.81 -10.15 5.66
CA THR A 58 1.57 -9.39 5.82
C THR A 58 1.64 -8.14 4.95
N VAL A 59 0.65 -7.93 4.10
CA VAL A 59 0.54 -6.70 3.29
C VAL A 59 -0.60 -5.86 3.85
N ILE A 60 -0.31 -4.62 4.21
CA ILE A 60 -1.25 -3.68 4.84
C ILE A 60 -1.46 -2.51 3.90
N TYR A 61 -2.71 -2.29 3.48
CA TYR A 61 -3.09 -1.13 2.68
C TYR A 61 -3.59 -0.01 3.59
N SER A 62 -3.01 1.19 3.47
CA SER A 62 -3.35 2.35 4.30
C SER A 62 -3.15 3.69 3.56
N GLY A 63 -3.15 4.82 4.25
CA GLY A 63 -2.94 6.16 3.69
C GLY A 63 -4.17 7.03 3.82
N GLY A 64 -4.75 7.43 2.69
CA GLY A 64 -6.10 7.98 2.66
C GLY A 64 -7.13 6.86 2.86
N GLU A 65 -8.13 6.83 1.99
CA GLU A 65 -9.08 5.72 1.91
C GLU A 65 -8.64 4.76 0.78
N PRO A 66 -8.10 3.56 1.07
CA PRO A 66 -7.58 2.66 0.06
C PRO A 66 -8.61 2.27 -1.00
N THR A 67 -9.90 2.20 -0.63
CA THR A 67 -10.97 1.81 -1.57
C THR A 67 -11.25 2.86 -2.66
N ILE A 68 -10.76 4.09 -2.51
CA ILE A 68 -10.82 5.14 -3.55
C ILE A 68 -9.75 4.92 -4.64
N TYR A 69 -8.71 4.12 -4.37
CA TYR A 69 -7.74 3.76 -5.38
C TYR A 69 -8.36 2.76 -6.36
N LYS A 70 -8.44 3.15 -7.64
CA LYS A 70 -9.18 2.42 -8.68
C LYS A 70 -8.75 0.96 -8.83
N GLU A 71 -7.45 0.68 -8.65
CA GLU A 71 -6.87 -0.65 -8.86
C GLU A 71 -6.72 -1.46 -7.55
N ILE A 72 -7.33 -1.03 -6.43
CA ILE A 72 -7.14 -1.67 -5.12
C ILE A 72 -7.46 -3.17 -5.15
N PHE A 73 -8.62 -3.55 -5.69
CA PHE A 73 -9.03 -4.95 -5.78
C PHE A 73 -8.17 -5.77 -6.74
N TYR A 74 -7.61 -5.14 -7.78
CA TYR A 74 -6.66 -5.81 -8.67
C TYR A 74 -5.37 -6.15 -7.92
N THR A 75 -4.85 -5.21 -7.12
CA THR A 75 -3.60 -5.43 -6.37
C THR A 75 -3.74 -6.46 -5.25
N ILE A 76 -4.88 -6.47 -4.53
CA ILE A 76 -5.15 -7.45 -3.46
C ILE A 76 -5.19 -8.88 -4.00
N LYS A 77 -5.66 -9.10 -5.23
CA LYS A 77 -5.76 -10.44 -5.83
C LYS A 77 -4.41 -11.03 -6.27
N ARG A 78 -3.34 -10.24 -6.30
CA ARG A 78 -2.01 -10.66 -6.80
C ARG A 78 -1.02 -11.06 -5.70
N LEU A 79 -1.31 -10.76 -4.43
CA LEU A 79 -0.45 -11.03 -3.28
C LEU A 79 -1.10 -12.05 -2.34
#